data_AF-A0A6A3H7C3-F1
#
_entry.id   AF-A0A6A3H7C3-F1
#
_cell.length_a   1.000
_cell.length_b   1.000
_cell.length_c   1.000
_cell.angle_alpha   90.00
_cell.angle_beta   90.00
_cell.angle_gamma   90.00
#
_symmetry.space_group_name_H-M   'P 1'
#
loop_
_entity.id
_entity.type
_entity.pdbx_description
1 polymer ?
#
loop_
_entity_poly.entity_id
_entity_poly.type
_entity_poly.pdbx_seq_one_letter_code
_entity_poly.pdbx_strand_id
1 'polypeptide(L)'
;MQDPAMATALALLLDFCEAYDSVDRAFMYEVLLWLGFPVEFVKAMRGLHDGTRVRFLANGYRSRWVAVTCGIRQGCPLAPILFILVLEALYRRIDDDQRLTGIVLKSKAGVVRLKVGGYADDTASYVRTAAEVWIVMDITRIFASASGLTLNEAKTLVIALNPASISGMGLLPVPLKLQAVDMLARYLGLQVGSVPDPNYTWQVARTQLVARLALATRKTLTVDQRSIIAMAIVIPKLLFIGRHQWPTTDTIKVFQTMIKNFVWHGRFTNGVVGGRAWLNNNVAMLPRQQGGLAIPDLKVELLALAAVTVNVWAVEADPDTQIVGDVLIDQRADLEAMQAYVTPRHTPPTRHSSDGGGVILHNAFSWIDCDEMVWTTTSFEH
;
A
#
# COMPACT_ATOMS: atom_id res chain seq x y z
N MET A 1 18.66 -10.17 -7.03
CA MET A 1 18.51 -11.55 -6.51
C MET A 1 19.61 -12.42 -7.12
N GLN A 2 20.53 -12.95 -6.32
CA GLN A 2 21.63 -13.83 -6.80
C GLN A 2 21.32 -15.33 -6.60
N ASP A 3 20.19 -15.67 -5.95
CA ASP A 3 19.78 -17.07 -5.78
C ASP A 3 19.33 -17.66 -7.14
N PRO A 4 20.06 -18.64 -7.70
CA PRO A 4 19.69 -19.26 -8.97
C PRO A 4 18.32 -19.95 -8.92
N ALA A 5 17.85 -20.37 -7.75
CA ALA A 5 16.52 -20.98 -7.59
C ALA A 5 15.37 -19.98 -7.77
N MET A 6 15.65 -18.67 -7.65
CA MET A 6 14.66 -17.60 -7.85
C MET A 6 14.97 -16.75 -9.09
N ALA A 7 15.87 -17.23 -9.95
CA ALA A 7 16.29 -16.51 -11.14
C ALA A 7 15.11 -16.20 -12.07
N THR A 8 14.06 -17.02 -12.12
CA THR A 8 12.89 -16.86 -13.00
C THR A 8 11.62 -16.45 -12.26
N ALA A 9 11.76 -15.96 -11.02
CA ALA A 9 10.62 -15.59 -10.19
C ALA A 9 9.82 -14.41 -10.77
N LEU A 10 8.50 -14.46 -10.59
CA LEU A 10 7.55 -13.48 -11.08
C LEU A 10 6.64 -12.98 -9.96
N ALA A 11 6.20 -11.73 -10.08
CA ALA A 11 5.06 -11.19 -9.36
C ALA A 11 3.90 -10.98 -10.32
N LEU A 12 2.71 -11.41 -9.91
CA LEU A 12 1.45 -11.28 -10.61
C LEU A 12 0.58 -10.32 -9.83
N LEU A 13 0.41 -9.12 -10.34
CA LEU A 13 -0.48 -8.12 -9.75
C LEU A 13 -1.87 -8.36 -10.34
N LEU A 14 -2.69 -9.07 -9.58
CA LEU A 14 -4.01 -9.53 -9.97
C LEU A 14 -4.99 -8.36 -9.89
N ASP A 15 -5.74 -8.14 -10.96
CA ASP A 15 -6.78 -7.11 -11.04
C ASP A 15 -8.15 -7.81 -11.13
N PHE A 16 -9.08 -7.55 -10.22
CA PHE A 16 -10.42 -8.13 -10.24
C PHE A 16 -11.42 -7.20 -10.93
N CYS A 17 -12.28 -7.76 -11.78
CA CYS A 17 -13.37 -7.02 -12.41
C CYS A 17 -14.43 -6.64 -11.37
N GLU A 18 -14.75 -5.34 -11.28
CA GLU A 18 -15.89 -4.80 -10.51
C GLU A 18 -16.04 -5.46 -9.13
N ALA A 19 -14.94 -5.51 -8.37
CA ALA A 19 -14.77 -6.47 -7.30
C ALA A 19 -15.89 -6.44 -6.25
N TYR A 20 -16.21 -5.27 -5.68
CA TYR A 20 -17.29 -5.13 -4.69
C TYR A 20 -18.68 -5.49 -5.25
N ASP A 21 -18.93 -5.20 -6.52
CA ASP A 21 -20.24 -5.37 -7.15
C ASP A 21 -20.47 -6.82 -7.64
N SER A 22 -19.40 -7.61 -7.77
CA SER A 22 -19.42 -8.95 -8.37
C SER A 22 -19.48 -10.10 -7.35
N VAL A 23 -19.21 -9.85 -6.07
CA VAL A 23 -19.18 -10.90 -5.02
C VAL A 23 -20.52 -11.66 -4.96
N ASP A 24 -20.47 -12.98 -5.09
CA ASP A 24 -21.60 -13.84 -4.80
C ASP A 24 -21.89 -13.85 -3.30
N ARG A 25 -23.14 -13.52 -2.95
CA ARG A 25 -23.53 -13.36 -1.55
C ARG A 25 -23.59 -14.70 -0.82
N ALA A 26 -24.04 -15.76 -1.49
CA ALA A 26 -24.10 -17.08 -0.86
C ALA A 26 -22.69 -17.56 -0.52
N PHE A 27 -21.75 -17.43 -1.46
CA PHE A 27 -20.33 -17.70 -1.23
C PHE A 27 -19.78 -16.88 -0.05
N MET A 28 -20.02 -15.56 -0.02
CA MET A 28 -19.60 -14.71 1.07
C MET A 28 -20.11 -15.21 2.44
N TYR A 29 -21.38 -15.63 2.53
CA TYR A 29 -21.92 -16.17 3.79
C TYR A 29 -21.29 -17.50 4.19
N GLU A 30 -21.04 -18.40 3.22
CA GLU A 30 -20.35 -19.67 3.49
C GLU A 30 -18.91 -19.44 3.96
N VAL A 31 -18.20 -18.46 3.38
CA VAL A 31 -16.86 -18.07 3.83
C VAL A 31 -16.88 -17.55 5.26
N LEU A 32 -17.86 -16.72 5.64
CA LEU A 32 -17.99 -16.27 7.03
C LEU A 32 -18.18 -17.45 8.00
N LEU A 33 -19.04 -18.41 7.65
CA LEU A 33 -19.23 -19.61 8.46
C LEU A 33 -17.96 -20.46 8.55
N TRP A 34 -17.26 -20.64 7.42
CA TRP A 34 -16.00 -21.37 7.37
C TRP A 34 -14.89 -20.72 8.20
N LEU A 35 -14.85 -19.38 8.26
CA LEU A 35 -13.95 -18.62 9.12
C LEU A 35 -14.36 -18.65 10.60
N GLY A 36 -15.48 -19.29 10.95
CA GLY A 36 -15.93 -19.49 12.33
C GLY A 36 -16.82 -18.37 12.88
N PHE A 37 -17.35 -17.49 12.03
CA PHE A 37 -18.29 -16.47 12.49
C PHE A 37 -19.60 -17.11 13.00
N PRO A 38 -20.18 -16.62 14.11
CA PRO A 38 -21.44 -17.15 14.62
C PRO A 38 -22.57 -17.08 13.60
N VAL A 39 -23.44 -18.09 13.58
CA VAL A 39 -24.60 -18.16 12.67
C VAL A 39 -25.48 -16.90 12.78
N GLU A 40 -25.64 -16.34 13.98
CA GLU A 40 -26.42 -15.11 14.19
C GLU A 40 -25.78 -13.88 13.52
N PHE A 41 -24.45 -13.80 13.47
CA PHE A 41 -23.76 -12.75 12.71
C PHE A 41 -24.05 -12.90 11.21
N VAL A 42 -23.96 -14.12 10.67
CA VAL A 42 -24.24 -14.38 9.26
C VAL A 42 -25.71 -14.11 8.91
N LYS A 43 -26.66 -14.42 9.80
CA LYS A 43 -28.06 -14.04 9.65
C LYS A 43 -28.25 -12.53 9.60
N ALA A 44 -27.54 -11.78 10.44
CA ALA A 44 -27.58 -10.31 10.38
C ALA A 44 -27.02 -9.80 9.04
N MET A 45 -25.92 -10.38 8.55
CA MET A 45 -25.36 -10.03 7.23
C MET A 45 -26.33 -10.35 6.09
N ARG A 46 -27.03 -11.48 6.13
CA ARG A 46 -28.13 -11.80 5.20
C ARG A 46 -29.22 -10.74 5.27
N GLY A 47 -29.67 -10.36 6.46
CA GLY A 47 -30.67 -9.30 6.65
C GLY A 47 -30.29 -7.93 6.08
N LEU A 48 -28.98 -7.60 6.02
CA LEU A 48 -28.50 -6.34 5.45
C LEU A 48 -28.50 -6.31 3.90
N HIS A 49 -28.33 -7.47 3.28
CA HIS A 49 -28.08 -7.60 1.84
C HIS A 49 -29.25 -8.21 1.09
N ASP A 50 -29.95 -9.20 1.65
CA ASP A 50 -31.04 -9.90 0.99
C ASP A 50 -32.19 -8.94 0.66
N GLY A 51 -32.83 -9.17 -0.49
CA GLY A 51 -33.91 -8.31 -0.95
C GLY A 51 -33.48 -6.91 -1.40
N THR A 52 -32.18 -6.62 -1.49
CA THR A 52 -31.68 -5.33 -2.02
C THR A 52 -32.23 -5.08 -3.43
N ARG A 53 -32.81 -3.89 -3.62
CA ARG A 53 -33.32 -3.41 -4.91
C ARG A 53 -32.79 -2.01 -5.19
N VAL A 54 -32.45 -1.75 -6.45
CA VAL A 54 -32.00 -0.44 -6.92
C VAL A 54 -32.92 0.06 -8.02
N ARG A 55 -32.91 1.37 -8.26
CA ARG A 55 -33.51 1.99 -9.42
C ARG A 55 -32.67 3.19 -9.82
N PHE A 56 -32.60 3.47 -11.11
CA PHE A 56 -31.80 4.56 -11.65
C PHE A 56 -32.66 5.82 -11.74
N LEU A 57 -32.06 6.97 -11.42
CA LEU A 57 -32.67 8.29 -11.63
C LEU A 57 -31.93 8.97 -12.79
N ALA A 58 -32.61 9.16 -13.90
CA ALA A 58 -32.07 9.84 -15.09
C ALA A 58 -33.01 10.98 -15.49
N ASN A 59 -32.50 12.21 -15.53
CA ASN A 59 -33.26 13.41 -15.91
C ASN A 59 -34.58 13.60 -15.12
N GLY A 60 -34.57 13.26 -13.83
CA GLY A 60 -35.77 13.33 -12.98
C GLY A 60 -36.72 12.13 -13.09
N TYR A 61 -36.50 11.22 -14.04
CA TYR A 61 -37.30 10.00 -14.22
C TYR A 61 -36.65 8.82 -13.53
N ARG A 62 -37.45 8.02 -12.83
CA ARG A 62 -37.02 6.82 -12.12
C ARG A 62 -37.28 5.58 -12.96
N SER A 63 -36.29 4.70 -13.08
CA SER A 63 -36.48 3.39 -13.70
C SER A 63 -37.39 2.49 -12.85
N ARG A 64 -37.78 1.35 -13.41
CA ARG A 64 -38.30 0.23 -12.61
C ARG A 64 -37.27 -0.21 -11.57
N TRP A 65 -37.75 -0.84 -10.50
CA TRP A 65 -36.90 -1.52 -9.53
C TRP A 65 -36.21 -2.71 -10.18
N VAL A 66 -34.92 -2.89 -9.87
CA VAL A 66 -34.10 -4.01 -10.27
C VAL A 66 -33.57 -4.68 -9.00
N ALA A 67 -33.74 -6.00 -8.90
CA ALA A 67 -33.18 -6.76 -7.79
C ALA A 67 -31.65 -6.87 -7.96
N VAL A 68 -30.93 -6.67 -6.86
CA VAL A 68 -29.48 -6.83 -6.82
C VAL A 68 -29.18 -8.14 -6.10
N THR A 69 -28.69 -9.13 -6.83
CA THR A 69 -28.47 -10.50 -6.34
C THR A 69 -27.03 -10.78 -5.94
N CYS A 70 -26.06 -10.03 -6.47
CA CYS A 70 -24.64 -10.10 -6.14
C CYS A 70 -24.14 -8.77 -5.56
N GLY A 71 -22.87 -8.74 -5.19
CA GLY A 71 -22.18 -7.59 -4.67
C GLY A 71 -22.52 -7.26 -3.22
N ILE A 72 -21.57 -6.58 -2.60
CA ILE A 72 -21.71 -6.00 -1.29
C ILE A 72 -22.46 -4.68 -1.42
N ARG A 73 -23.45 -4.46 -0.56
CA ARG A 73 -24.35 -3.31 -0.69
C ARG A 73 -23.57 -1.99 -0.53
N GLN A 74 -23.73 -1.07 -1.47
CA GLN A 74 -23.16 0.28 -1.37
C GLN A 74 -23.66 1.00 -0.11
N GLY A 75 -22.74 1.64 0.60
CA GLY A 75 -22.99 2.28 1.90
C GLY A 75 -23.00 1.30 3.08
N CYS A 76 -22.72 0.01 2.87
CA CYS A 76 -22.46 -0.92 3.97
C CYS A 76 -21.12 -0.55 4.63
N PRO A 77 -21.11 -0.20 5.93
CA PRO A 77 -19.86 0.15 6.62
C PRO A 77 -18.89 -1.03 6.72
N LEU A 78 -19.40 -2.26 6.63
CA LEU A 78 -18.61 -3.49 6.66
C LEU A 78 -18.13 -3.92 5.27
N ALA A 79 -18.38 -3.15 4.21
CA ALA A 79 -18.03 -3.60 2.87
C ALA A 79 -16.54 -3.92 2.67
N PRO A 80 -15.59 -3.09 3.13
CA PRO A 80 -14.18 -3.40 2.98
C PRO A 80 -13.78 -4.70 3.69
N ILE A 81 -14.24 -4.91 4.93
CA ILE A 81 -13.87 -6.10 5.69
C ILE A 81 -14.54 -7.36 5.14
N LEU A 82 -15.79 -7.29 4.71
CA LEU A 82 -16.48 -8.43 4.06
C LEU A 82 -15.76 -8.84 2.78
N PHE A 83 -15.28 -7.86 2.01
CA PHE A 83 -14.52 -8.13 0.79
C PHE A 83 -13.18 -8.82 1.08
N ILE A 84 -12.43 -8.33 2.09
CA ILE A 84 -11.18 -8.96 2.53
C ILE A 84 -11.42 -10.40 3.00
N LEU A 85 -12.49 -10.66 3.76
CA LEU A 85 -12.83 -12.00 4.23
C LEU A 85 -13.16 -12.94 3.06
N VAL A 86 -13.75 -12.44 1.98
CA VAL A 86 -13.98 -13.22 0.74
C VAL A 86 -12.64 -13.57 0.07
N LEU A 87 -11.71 -12.61 -0.02
CA LEU A 87 -10.38 -12.84 -0.58
C LEU A 87 -9.51 -13.79 0.27
N GLU A 88 -9.72 -13.86 1.58
CA GLU A 88 -9.03 -14.81 2.46
C GLU A 88 -9.19 -16.26 1.98
N ALA A 89 -10.36 -16.62 1.44
CA ALA A 89 -10.57 -17.95 0.87
C ALA A 89 -9.67 -18.23 -0.35
N LEU A 90 -9.43 -17.21 -1.20
CA LEU A 90 -8.46 -17.30 -2.30
C LEU A 90 -7.03 -17.40 -1.76
N TYR A 91 -6.67 -16.59 -0.76
CA TYR A 91 -5.32 -16.55 -0.22
C TYR A 91 -4.94 -17.88 0.42
N ARG A 92 -5.79 -18.45 1.28
CA ARG A 92 -5.55 -19.79 1.83
C ARG A 92 -5.45 -20.86 0.76
N ARG A 93 -6.28 -20.79 -0.30
CA ARG A 93 -6.22 -21.77 -1.38
C ARG A 93 -4.89 -21.71 -2.15
N ILE A 94 -4.33 -20.53 -2.33
CA ILE A 94 -3.00 -20.33 -2.94
C ILE A 94 -1.89 -20.80 -1.98
N ASP A 95 -1.98 -20.43 -0.70
CA ASP A 95 -0.97 -20.77 0.29
C ASP A 95 -0.87 -22.28 0.55
N ASP A 96 -2.01 -22.97 0.61
CA ASP A 96 -2.08 -24.41 0.87
C ASP A 96 -1.73 -25.27 -0.36
N ASP A 97 -1.73 -24.71 -1.58
CA ASP A 97 -1.42 -25.48 -2.79
C ASP A 97 0.06 -25.86 -2.84
N GLN A 98 0.33 -27.17 -2.71
CA GLN A 98 1.69 -27.72 -2.68
C GLN A 98 2.41 -27.65 -4.03
N ARG A 99 1.68 -27.41 -5.13
CA ARG A 99 2.27 -27.23 -6.47
C ARG A 99 2.84 -25.82 -6.64
N LEU A 100 2.42 -24.87 -5.80
CA LEU A 100 2.96 -23.52 -5.75
C LEU A 100 4.06 -23.45 -4.70
N THR A 101 5.27 -23.07 -5.10
CA THR A 101 6.35 -22.84 -4.15
C THR A 101 6.46 -21.38 -3.75
N GLY A 102 6.20 -20.47 -4.69
CA GLY A 102 6.39 -19.04 -4.51
C GLY A 102 7.86 -18.64 -4.31
N ILE A 103 8.03 -17.44 -3.76
CA ILE A 103 9.32 -16.84 -3.44
C ILE A 103 9.77 -17.29 -2.06
N VAL A 104 11.06 -17.59 -1.90
CA VAL A 104 11.62 -18.01 -0.63
C VAL A 104 12.68 -17.01 -0.20
N LEU A 105 12.35 -16.24 0.83
CA LEU A 105 13.27 -15.30 1.45
C LEU A 105 14.02 -16.06 2.55
N LYS A 106 15.35 -15.95 2.54
CA LYS A 106 16.22 -16.64 3.50
C LYS A 106 17.17 -15.63 4.10
N SER A 107 17.28 -15.65 5.42
CA SER A 107 18.34 -14.93 6.14
C SER A 107 18.83 -15.77 7.32
N LYS A 108 19.72 -15.20 8.14
CA LYS A 108 20.14 -15.85 9.40
C LYS A 108 18.97 -16.00 10.39
N ALA A 109 17.95 -15.16 10.29
CA ALA A 109 16.77 -15.20 11.14
C ALA A 109 15.77 -16.31 10.76
N GLY A 110 15.86 -16.87 9.54
CA GLY A 110 15.03 -18.00 9.11
C GLY A 110 14.66 -18.00 7.64
N VAL A 111 13.52 -18.62 7.33
CA VAL A 111 13.01 -18.79 5.96
C VAL A 111 11.53 -18.43 5.91
N VAL A 112 11.18 -17.46 5.06
CA VAL A 112 9.80 -17.09 4.75
C VAL A 112 9.46 -17.54 3.34
N ARG A 113 8.27 -18.10 3.14
CA ARG A 113 7.72 -18.39 1.82
C ARG A 113 6.58 -17.42 1.53
N LEU A 114 6.67 -16.72 0.41
CA LEU A 114 5.68 -15.76 -0.04
C LEU A 114 5.05 -16.26 -1.35
N LYS A 115 3.76 -16.58 -1.32
CA LYS A 115 2.99 -17.03 -2.50
C LYS A 115 1.89 -16.06 -2.89
N VAL A 116 1.31 -15.36 -1.92
CA VAL A 116 0.28 -14.34 -2.12
C VAL A 116 0.35 -13.30 -1.01
N GLY A 117 -0.05 -12.08 -1.33
CA GLY A 117 -0.30 -11.01 -0.37
C GLY A 117 -1.27 -10.02 -0.99
N GLY A 118 -1.92 -9.20 -0.16
CA GLY A 118 -2.84 -8.19 -0.66
C GLY A 118 -2.92 -6.97 0.23
N TYR A 119 -3.41 -5.89 -0.38
CA TYR A 119 -3.71 -4.64 0.29
C TYR A 119 -5.08 -4.16 -0.18
N ALA A 120 -6.09 -4.25 0.70
CA ALA A 120 -7.49 -4.07 0.35
C ALA A 120 -7.88 -4.95 -0.86
N ASP A 121 -8.18 -4.33 -2.02
CA ASP A 121 -8.57 -4.99 -3.26
C ASP A 121 -7.41 -5.32 -4.21
N ASP A 122 -6.22 -4.77 -3.96
CA ASP A 122 -5.02 -5.09 -4.73
C ASP A 122 -4.42 -6.42 -4.22
N THR A 123 -4.37 -7.45 -5.08
CA THR A 123 -3.74 -8.74 -4.75
C THR A 123 -2.47 -8.94 -5.58
N ALA A 124 -1.39 -9.38 -4.94
CA ALA A 124 -0.18 -9.85 -5.60
C ALA A 124 0.05 -11.33 -5.31
N SER A 125 0.23 -12.14 -6.35
CA SER A 125 0.74 -13.51 -6.21
C SER A 125 2.18 -13.59 -6.67
N TYR A 126 2.97 -14.38 -5.97
CA TYR A 126 4.40 -14.52 -6.17
C TYR A 126 4.70 -15.96 -6.54
N VAL A 127 5.34 -16.15 -7.69
CA VAL A 127 5.60 -17.47 -8.23
C VAL A 127 7.07 -17.64 -8.57
N ARG A 128 7.57 -18.87 -8.47
CA ARG A 128 8.96 -19.16 -8.76
C ARG A 128 9.27 -19.26 -10.25
N THR A 129 8.30 -19.73 -11.03
CA THR A 129 8.49 -20.04 -12.46
C THR A 129 7.23 -19.70 -13.26
N ALA A 130 7.37 -19.61 -14.59
CA ALA A 130 6.23 -19.46 -15.50
C ALA A 130 5.22 -20.62 -15.39
N ALA A 131 5.63 -21.83 -15.00
CA ALA A 131 4.73 -22.96 -14.82
C ALA A 131 3.77 -22.74 -13.64
N GLU A 132 4.24 -22.11 -12.55
CA GLU A 132 3.43 -21.78 -11.39
C GLU A 132 2.33 -20.75 -11.71
N VAL A 133 2.52 -19.90 -12.73
CA VAL A 133 1.47 -18.98 -13.20
C VAL A 133 0.20 -19.72 -13.62
N TRP A 134 0.33 -20.86 -14.30
CA TRP A 134 -0.82 -21.66 -14.71
C TRP A 134 -1.62 -22.17 -13.52
N ILE A 135 -0.95 -22.49 -12.41
CA ILE A 135 -1.59 -22.96 -11.18
C ILE A 135 -2.36 -21.81 -10.52
N VAL A 136 -1.78 -20.61 -10.45
CA VAL A 136 -2.48 -19.42 -9.93
C VAL A 136 -3.72 -19.10 -10.80
N MET A 137 -3.60 -19.20 -12.13
CA MET A 137 -4.74 -18.98 -13.04
C MET A 137 -5.83 -20.04 -12.89
N ASP A 138 -5.48 -21.30 -12.64
CA ASP A 138 -6.44 -22.37 -12.35
C ASP A 138 -7.19 -22.11 -11.04
N ILE A 139 -6.45 -21.80 -9.97
CA ILE A 139 -7.03 -21.47 -8.66
C ILE A 139 -7.97 -20.26 -8.76
N THR A 140 -7.53 -19.18 -9.42
CA THR A 140 -8.34 -17.96 -9.57
C THR A 140 -9.59 -18.19 -10.43
N ARG A 141 -9.55 -19.07 -11.44
CA ARG A 141 -10.74 -19.45 -12.22
C ARG A 141 -11.75 -20.25 -11.41
N ILE A 142 -11.28 -21.20 -10.58
CA ILE A 142 -12.14 -21.94 -9.66
C ILE A 142 -12.73 -20.99 -8.61
N PHE A 143 -11.93 -20.08 -8.08
CA PHE A 143 -12.41 -19.06 -7.16
C PHE A 143 -13.44 -18.13 -7.81
N ALA A 144 -13.22 -17.70 -9.05
CA ALA A 144 -14.16 -16.85 -9.79
C ALA A 144 -15.52 -17.53 -10.00
N SER A 145 -15.54 -18.83 -10.30
CA SER A 145 -16.80 -19.56 -10.49
C SER A 145 -17.59 -19.74 -9.20
N ALA A 146 -16.91 -19.81 -8.05
CA ALA A 146 -17.54 -19.90 -6.74
C ALA A 146 -17.97 -18.53 -6.17
N SER A 147 -17.12 -17.52 -6.32
CA SER A 147 -17.26 -16.22 -5.65
C SER A 147 -17.84 -15.12 -6.53
N GLY A 148 -17.96 -15.32 -7.84
CA GLY A 148 -18.27 -14.28 -8.81
C GLY A 148 -17.13 -13.31 -9.11
N LEU A 149 -16.02 -13.35 -8.35
CA LEU A 149 -14.86 -12.46 -8.54
C LEU A 149 -13.99 -12.94 -9.70
N THR A 150 -14.22 -12.36 -10.87
CA THR A 150 -13.48 -12.70 -12.08
C THR A 150 -12.25 -11.82 -12.23
N LEU A 151 -11.11 -12.44 -12.56
CA LEU A 151 -9.87 -11.74 -12.82
C LEU A 151 -9.92 -11.03 -14.19
N ASN A 152 -9.47 -9.78 -14.23
CA ASN A 152 -9.19 -9.06 -15.46
C ASN A 152 -7.82 -9.47 -15.98
N GLU A 153 -7.76 -10.57 -16.74
CA GLU A 153 -6.51 -11.11 -17.27
C GLU A 153 -5.75 -10.11 -18.17
N ALA A 154 -6.46 -9.14 -18.78
CA ALA A 154 -5.85 -8.10 -19.62
C ALA A 154 -5.22 -6.95 -18.81
N LYS A 155 -5.70 -6.69 -17.60
CA LYS A 155 -5.12 -5.69 -16.68
C LYS A 155 -4.16 -6.29 -15.67
N THR A 156 -4.20 -7.60 -15.48
CA THR A 156 -3.30 -8.33 -14.60
C THR A 156 -1.87 -8.21 -15.12
N LEU A 157 -0.97 -7.73 -14.27
CA LEU A 157 0.43 -7.46 -14.65
C LEU A 157 1.32 -8.61 -14.21
N VAL A 158 2.21 -9.05 -15.09
CA VAL A 158 3.24 -10.04 -14.77
C VAL A 158 4.60 -9.36 -14.83
N ILE A 159 5.30 -9.30 -13.71
CA ILE A 159 6.58 -8.61 -13.55
C ILE A 159 7.65 -9.64 -13.21
N ALA A 160 8.78 -9.63 -13.94
CA ALA A 160 9.92 -10.45 -13.57
C ALA A 160 10.68 -9.79 -12.42
N LEU A 161 10.93 -10.55 -11.37
CA LEU A 161 11.69 -10.05 -10.21
C LEU A 161 13.19 -10.06 -10.45
N ASN A 162 13.63 -10.78 -11.49
CA ASN A 162 14.98 -10.73 -12.02
C ASN A 162 14.94 -10.37 -13.51
N PRO A 163 15.32 -9.13 -13.88
CA PRO A 163 15.34 -8.66 -15.26
C PRO A 163 16.11 -9.55 -16.23
N ALA A 164 17.20 -10.18 -15.76
CA ALA A 164 18.06 -11.02 -16.61
C ALA A 164 17.35 -12.28 -17.12
N SER A 165 16.26 -12.70 -16.47
CA SER A 165 15.52 -13.91 -16.81
C SER A 165 14.43 -13.72 -17.86
N ILE A 166 14.11 -12.47 -18.21
CA ILE A 166 13.01 -12.12 -19.12
C ILE A 166 13.19 -12.80 -20.47
N SER A 167 14.40 -12.77 -21.04
CA SER A 167 14.69 -13.34 -22.37
C SER A 167 14.55 -14.86 -22.45
N GLY A 168 14.67 -15.56 -21.31
CA GLY A 168 14.57 -17.02 -21.22
C GLY A 168 13.27 -17.52 -20.59
N MET A 169 12.29 -16.63 -20.42
CA MET A 169 11.07 -16.97 -19.69
C MET A 169 10.16 -17.90 -20.49
N GLY A 170 9.59 -18.90 -19.81
CA GLY A 170 8.63 -19.82 -20.40
C GLY A 170 7.31 -19.14 -20.83
N LEU A 171 6.49 -19.88 -21.57
CA LEU A 171 5.19 -19.40 -22.03
C LEU A 171 4.23 -19.15 -20.86
N LEU A 172 3.55 -18.01 -20.92
CA LEU A 172 2.48 -17.63 -20.00
C LEU A 172 1.10 -17.95 -20.61
N PRO A 173 0.06 -18.18 -19.78
CA PRO A 173 -1.30 -18.34 -20.26
C PRO A 173 -1.80 -17.08 -20.96
N VAL A 174 -2.36 -17.23 -22.17
CA VAL A 174 -3.03 -16.15 -22.88
C VAL A 174 -4.26 -15.70 -22.08
N PRO A 175 -4.51 -14.39 -21.92
CA PRO A 175 -3.87 -13.23 -22.54
C PRO A 175 -2.74 -12.59 -21.72
N LEU A 176 -2.31 -13.19 -20.60
CA LEU A 176 -1.27 -12.61 -19.77
C LEU A 176 0.04 -12.47 -20.55
N LYS A 177 0.70 -11.34 -20.34
CA LYS A 177 1.99 -11.02 -20.95
C LYS A 177 2.96 -10.56 -19.89
N LEU A 178 4.19 -11.02 -20.03
CA LEU A 178 5.30 -10.51 -19.25
C LEU A 178 5.53 -9.04 -19.61
N GLN A 179 5.60 -8.19 -18.60
CA GLN A 179 5.92 -6.78 -18.78
C GLN A 179 7.34 -6.64 -19.32
N ALA A 180 7.53 -5.72 -20.27
CA ALA A 180 8.85 -5.40 -20.80
C ALA A 180 9.79 -4.88 -19.69
N VAL A 181 11.09 -5.15 -19.83
CA VAL A 181 12.12 -4.85 -18.82
C VAL A 181 12.11 -3.38 -18.38
N ASP A 182 11.89 -2.48 -19.35
CA ASP A 182 11.94 -1.02 -19.24
C ASP A 182 10.57 -0.38 -18.99
N MET A 183 9.51 -1.19 -18.89
CA MET A 183 8.16 -0.69 -18.63
C MET A 183 7.88 -0.69 -17.12
N LEU A 184 7.27 0.40 -16.67
CA LEU A 184 6.72 0.54 -15.32
C LEU A 184 5.20 0.60 -15.37
N ALA A 185 4.56 0.06 -14.35
CA ALA A 185 3.14 0.14 -14.14
C ALA A 185 2.82 0.67 -12.74
N ARG A 186 1.61 1.22 -12.59
CA ARG A 186 1.16 1.73 -11.29
C ARG A 186 0.63 0.60 -10.43
N TYR A 187 1.21 0.41 -9.25
CA TYR A 187 0.70 -0.50 -8.20
C TYR A 187 0.79 0.21 -6.85
N LEU A 188 -0.29 0.20 -6.07
CA LEU A 188 -0.40 0.93 -4.79
C LEU A 188 0.09 2.39 -4.87
N GLY A 189 -0.15 3.06 -6.00
CA GLY A 189 0.26 4.44 -6.23
C GLY A 189 1.74 4.68 -6.52
N LEU A 190 2.55 3.61 -6.62
CA LEU A 190 3.97 3.63 -6.99
C LEU A 190 4.18 3.09 -8.41
N GLN A 191 5.32 3.43 -9.02
CA GLN A 191 5.73 2.85 -10.30
C GLN A 191 6.59 1.62 -10.03
N VAL A 192 6.12 0.45 -10.47
CA VAL A 192 6.75 -0.85 -10.28
C VAL A 192 6.99 -1.52 -11.63
N GLY A 193 8.05 -2.31 -11.71
CA GLY A 193 8.42 -3.08 -12.89
C GLY A 193 9.67 -3.89 -12.59
N SER A 194 10.18 -4.59 -13.59
CA SER A 194 11.33 -5.49 -13.41
C SER A 194 12.60 -4.72 -13.02
N VAL A 195 12.78 -3.53 -13.61
CA VAL A 195 13.84 -2.59 -13.22
C VAL A 195 13.19 -1.36 -12.58
N PRO A 196 13.49 -1.03 -11.31
CA PRO A 196 12.94 0.17 -10.68
C PRO A 196 13.59 1.43 -11.27
N ASP A 197 12.78 2.48 -11.48
CA ASP A 197 13.26 3.83 -11.79
C ASP A 197 12.77 4.83 -10.73
N PRO A 198 13.61 5.12 -9.71
CA PRO A 198 13.27 6.11 -8.70
C PRO A 198 13.06 7.50 -9.32
N ASN A 199 13.88 7.91 -10.30
CA ASN A 199 13.78 9.25 -10.88
C ASN A 199 12.44 9.45 -11.58
N TYR A 200 12.01 8.47 -12.38
CA TYR A 200 10.69 8.48 -13.01
C TYR A 200 9.56 8.53 -11.97
N THR A 201 9.66 7.74 -10.90
CA THR A 201 8.63 7.72 -9.83
C THR A 201 8.48 9.09 -9.17
N TRP A 202 9.59 9.74 -8.83
CA TRP A 202 9.59 11.10 -8.28
C TRP A 202 9.12 12.15 -9.30
N GLN A 203 9.37 11.95 -10.59
CA GLN A 203 8.83 12.81 -11.65
C GLN A 203 7.31 12.68 -11.80
N VAL A 204 6.76 11.46 -11.70
CA VAL A 204 5.30 11.25 -11.68
C VAL A 204 4.68 11.95 -10.47
N ALA A 205 5.33 11.88 -9.30
CA ALA A 205 4.91 12.61 -8.10
C ALA A 205 4.82 14.11 -8.34
N ARG A 206 5.86 14.68 -8.97
CA ARG A 206 5.90 16.08 -9.37
C ARG A 206 4.70 16.43 -10.25
N THR A 207 4.43 15.67 -11.30
CA THR A 207 3.31 15.91 -12.22
C THR A 207 1.96 15.88 -11.48
N GLN A 208 1.76 14.90 -10.61
CA GLN A 208 0.54 14.79 -9.79
C GLN A 208 0.37 15.98 -8.84
N LEU A 209 1.45 16.42 -8.19
CA LEU A 209 1.42 17.58 -7.30
C LEU A 209 1.17 18.89 -8.06
N VAL A 210 1.77 19.09 -9.24
CA VAL A 210 1.49 20.24 -10.10
C VAL A 210 0.01 20.29 -10.47
N ALA A 211 -0.58 19.16 -10.86
CA ALA A 211 -2.00 19.08 -11.17
C ALA A 211 -2.87 19.36 -9.93
N ARG A 212 -2.54 18.76 -8.78
CA ARG A 212 -3.30 18.90 -7.53
C ARG A 212 -3.24 20.33 -6.96
N LEU A 213 -2.13 21.03 -7.16
CA LEU A 213 -1.95 22.41 -6.71
C LEU A 213 -2.44 23.45 -7.71
N ALA A 214 -2.88 23.07 -8.92
CA ALA A 214 -3.22 24.01 -9.99
C ALA A 214 -4.27 25.06 -9.59
N LEU A 215 -5.22 24.73 -8.72
CA LEU A 215 -6.19 25.70 -8.20
C LEU A 215 -5.56 26.60 -7.13
N ALA A 216 -4.75 26.02 -6.23
CA ALA A 216 -4.07 26.76 -5.16
C ALA A 216 -3.05 27.78 -5.70
N THR A 217 -2.42 27.49 -6.84
CA THR A 217 -1.50 28.42 -7.52
C THR A 217 -2.21 29.58 -8.22
N ARG A 218 -3.51 29.45 -8.51
CA ARG A 218 -4.34 30.49 -9.15
C ARG A 218 -5.08 31.36 -8.15
N LYS A 219 -5.37 30.85 -6.96
CA LYS A 219 -6.04 31.60 -5.90
C LYS A 219 -5.09 32.58 -5.23
N THR A 220 -5.61 33.72 -4.79
CA THR A 220 -4.89 34.75 -4.02
C THR A 220 -4.72 34.32 -2.56
N LEU A 221 -4.00 33.22 -2.34
CA LEU A 221 -3.69 32.72 -1.01
C LEU A 221 -2.58 33.55 -0.37
N THR A 222 -2.57 33.66 0.96
CA THR A 222 -1.45 34.24 1.69
C THR A 222 -0.26 33.27 1.74
N VAL A 223 0.94 33.76 2.08
CA VAL A 223 2.11 32.90 2.30
C VAL A 223 1.81 31.84 3.37
N ASP A 224 1.15 32.25 4.45
CA ASP A 224 0.78 31.34 5.54
C ASP A 224 -0.18 30.23 5.09
N GLN A 225 -1.24 30.57 4.36
CA GLN A 225 -2.18 29.60 3.81
C GLN A 225 -1.49 28.60 2.86
N ARG A 226 -0.54 29.07 2.04
CA ARG A 226 0.24 28.17 1.16
C ARG A 226 1.18 27.28 1.94
N SER A 227 1.74 27.74 3.06
CA SER A 227 2.51 26.89 3.98
C SER A 227 1.65 25.75 4.53
N ILE A 228 0.43 26.03 4.98
CA ILE A 228 -0.53 25.01 5.45
C ILE A 228 -0.81 23.99 4.34
N ILE A 229 -1.05 24.45 3.11
CA ILE A 229 -1.28 23.55 1.96
C ILE A 229 -0.05 22.69 1.66
N ALA A 230 1.16 23.25 1.72
CA ALA A 230 2.38 22.47 1.53
C ALA A 230 2.49 21.34 2.55
N MET A 231 2.21 21.65 3.83
CA MET A 231 2.22 20.66 4.91
C MET A 231 1.11 19.61 4.77
N ALA A 232 -0.11 20.00 4.37
CA ALA A 232 -1.26 19.11 4.31
C ALA A 232 -1.35 18.27 3.01
N ILE A 233 -0.70 18.71 1.92
CA ILE A 233 -0.84 18.07 0.60
C ILE A 233 0.51 17.61 0.04
N VAL A 234 1.52 18.48 0.05
CA VAL A 234 2.81 18.20 -0.60
C VAL A 234 3.61 17.19 0.21
N ILE A 235 3.82 17.48 1.50
CA ILE A 235 4.65 16.63 2.37
C ILE A 235 4.10 15.19 2.45
N PRO A 236 2.81 14.92 2.75
CA PRO A 236 2.29 13.56 2.83
C PRO A 236 2.51 12.76 1.54
N LYS A 237 2.33 13.40 0.38
CA LYS A 237 2.56 12.75 -0.92
C LYS A 237 4.03 12.38 -1.14
N LEU A 238 4.96 13.27 -0.77
CA LEU A 238 6.39 13.01 -0.91
C LEU A 238 6.89 12.00 0.12
N LEU A 239 6.38 12.05 1.36
CA LEU A 239 6.68 11.06 2.40
C LEU A 239 6.18 9.66 2.02
N PHE A 240 4.97 9.55 1.46
CA PHE A 240 4.46 8.28 0.95
C PHE A 240 5.41 7.63 -0.07
N ILE A 241 5.97 8.43 -0.98
CA ILE A 241 6.94 7.92 -1.97
C ILE A 241 8.28 7.62 -1.29
N GLY A 242 8.76 8.52 -0.44
CA GLY A 242 10.01 8.38 0.30
C GLY A 242 10.06 7.14 1.19
N ARG A 243 8.92 6.69 1.73
CA ARG A 243 8.79 5.43 2.49
C ARG A 243 9.19 4.20 1.67
N HIS A 244 8.94 4.21 0.37
CA HIS A 244 9.15 3.06 -0.52
C HIS A 244 10.38 3.23 -1.40
N GLN A 245 10.68 4.47 -1.81
CA GLN A 245 11.79 4.82 -2.68
C GLN A 245 12.45 6.09 -2.16
N TRP A 246 13.46 5.92 -1.33
CA TRP A 246 14.20 7.03 -0.73
C TRP A 246 14.79 7.96 -1.81
N PRO A 247 14.59 9.28 -1.72
CA PRO A 247 15.08 10.21 -2.73
C PRO A 247 16.58 10.45 -2.61
N THR A 248 17.20 10.82 -3.73
CA THR A 248 18.56 11.36 -3.72
C THR A 248 18.61 12.76 -3.10
N THR A 249 19.78 13.18 -2.66
CA THR A 249 20.02 14.54 -2.14
C THR A 249 19.59 15.63 -3.13
N ASP A 250 19.78 15.41 -4.43
CA ASP A 250 19.40 16.37 -5.46
C ASP A 250 17.89 16.43 -5.65
N THR A 251 17.20 15.29 -5.63
CA THR A 251 15.74 15.25 -5.62
C THR A 251 15.18 16.01 -4.42
N ILE A 252 15.74 15.82 -3.22
CA ILE A 252 15.34 16.58 -2.02
C ILE A 252 15.51 18.09 -2.24
N LYS A 253 16.66 18.54 -2.76
CA LYS A 253 16.91 19.97 -3.04
C LYS A 253 15.93 20.54 -4.06
N VAL A 254 15.63 19.79 -5.12
CA VAL A 254 14.66 20.18 -6.16
C VAL A 254 13.29 20.37 -5.54
N PHE A 255 12.77 19.38 -4.81
CA PHE A 255 11.45 19.50 -4.18
C PHE A 255 11.40 20.54 -3.07
N GLN A 256 12.47 20.71 -2.28
CA GLN A 256 12.55 21.79 -1.29
C GLN A 256 12.46 23.16 -1.95
N THR A 257 13.09 23.34 -3.12
CA THR A 257 12.97 24.56 -3.92
C THR A 257 11.54 24.77 -4.43
N MET A 258 10.89 23.70 -4.91
CA MET A 258 9.49 23.76 -5.35
C MET A 258 8.53 24.13 -4.23
N ILE A 259 8.73 23.58 -3.02
CA ILE A 259 7.96 23.91 -1.82
C ILE A 259 8.13 25.40 -1.50
N LYS A 260 9.37 25.90 -1.43
CA LYS A 260 9.65 27.31 -1.18
C LYS A 260 9.00 28.22 -2.23
N ASN A 261 9.14 27.88 -3.51
CA ASN A 261 8.56 28.65 -4.61
C ASN A 261 7.03 28.68 -4.55
N PHE A 262 6.41 27.58 -4.14
CA PHE A 262 4.97 27.54 -3.93
C PHE A 262 4.55 28.43 -2.76
N VAL A 263 5.22 28.30 -1.61
CA VAL A 263 4.85 29.07 -0.41
C VAL A 263 5.06 30.58 -0.62
N TRP A 264 6.16 31.01 -1.21
CA TRP A 264 6.46 32.43 -1.39
C TRP A 264 5.75 33.05 -2.60
N HIS A 265 5.66 32.32 -3.71
CA HIS A 265 5.26 32.89 -5.01
C HIS A 265 4.02 32.25 -5.63
N GLY A 266 3.41 31.27 -4.96
CA GLY A 266 2.25 30.55 -5.49
C GLY A 266 2.58 29.71 -6.73
N ARG A 267 3.85 29.33 -6.94
CA ARG A 267 4.28 28.54 -8.10
C ARG A 267 5.06 27.29 -7.66
N PHE A 268 4.49 26.11 -7.90
CA PHE A 268 5.15 24.85 -7.60
C PHE A 268 6.08 24.43 -8.75
N THR A 269 7.28 25.01 -8.79
CA THR A 269 8.31 24.79 -9.83
C THR A 269 9.70 24.90 -9.25
N ASN A 270 10.69 24.24 -9.87
CA ASN A 270 12.10 24.34 -9.50
C ASN A 270 12.84 25.45 -10.26
N GLY A 271 12.17 26.14 -11.20
CA GLY A 271 12.73 27.28 -11.91
C GLY A 271 12.84 28.54 -11.05
N VAL A 272 13.60 29.52 -11.53
CA VAL A 272 13.70 30.84 -10.90
C VAL A 272 12.35 31.53 -10.98
N VAL A 273 11.83 31.95 -9.82
CA VAL A 273 10.61 32.75 -9.69
C VAL A 273 10.98 34.10 -9.08
N GLY A 274 10.41 35.18 -9.62
CA GLY A 274 10.77 36.54 -9.22
C GLY A 274 10.32 36.90 -7.81
N GLY A 275 11.11 37.75 -7.14
CA GLY A 275 10.86 38.24 -5.78
C GLY A 275 11.72 37.53 -4.73
N ARG A 276 12.16 38.27 -3.71
CA ARG A 276 12.90 37.70 -2.58
C ARG A 276 11.92 37.11 -1.56
N ALA A 277 12.26 35.98 -0.95
CA ALA A 277 11.57 35.54 0.26
C ALA A 277 11.64 36.64 1.32
N TRP A 278 10.52 36.90 2.01
CA TRP A 278 10.42 38.02 2.97
C TRP A 278 11.02 37.69 4.33
N LEU A 279 11.16 36.40 4.66
CA LEU A 279 11.81 35.93 5.88
C LEU A 279 13.02 35.05 5.55
N ASN A 280 13.99 35.04 6.46
CA ASN A 280 15.06 34.05 6.47
C ASN A 280 14.43 32.65 6.58
N ASN A 281 14.95 31.68 5.81
CA ASN A 281 14.50 30.28 5.84
C ASN A 281 14.42 29.74 7.28
N ASN A 282 15.45 29.98 8.10
CA ASN A 282 15.51 29.46 9.47
C ASN A 282 14.34 29.97 10.32
N VAL A 283 13.91 31.21 10.11
CA VAL A 283 12.77 31.80 10.83
C VAL A 283 11.45 31.32 10.23
N ALA A 284 11.35 31.26 8.89
CA ALA A 284 10.13 30.84 8.21
C ALA A 284 9.74 29.38 8.52
N MET A 285 10.70 28.52 8.83
CA MET A 285 10.49 27.13 9.21
C MET A 285 10.07 26.95 10.67
N LEU A 286 10.24 27.96 11.54
CA LEU A 286 9.82 27.86 12.93
C LEU A 286 8.30 27.67 13.05
N PRO A 287 7.82 27.04 14.12
CA PRO A 287 6.40 26.97 14.43
C PRO A 287 5.76 28.37 14.43
N ARG A 288 4.48 28.44 14.04
CA ARG A 288 3.70 29.70 14.03
C ARG A 288 3.69 30.39 15.40
N GLN A 289 3.64 29.61 16.46
CA GLN A 289 3.68 30.08 17.86
C GLN A 289 5.00 30.78 18.21
N GLN A 290 6.08 30.50 17.47
CA GLN A 290 7.40 31.10 17.64
C GLN A 290 7.67 32.21 16.63
N GLY A 291 6.62 32.71 15.95
CA GLY A 291 6.73 33.79 14.95
C GLY A 291 7.17 33.32 13.56
N GLY A 292 7.26 32.01 13.32
CA GLY A 292 7.53 31.45 11.99
C GLY A 292 6.27 31.21 11.16
N LEU A 293 6.45 30.57 10.01
CA LEU A 293 5.38 30.20 9.09
C LEU A 293 5.18 28.68 9.01
N ALA A 294 5.94 27.91 9.79
CA ALA A 294 6.02 26.45 9.75
C ALA A 294 6.17 25.92 8.30
N ILE A 295 7.02 26.57 7.49
CA ILE A 295 7.33 26.07 6.15
C ILE A 295 8.05 24.72 6.30
N PRO A 296 7.55 23.64 5.67
CA PRO A 296 8.12 22.33 5.89
C PRO A 296 9.51 22.18 5.27
N ASP A 297 10.36 21.40 5.96
CA ASP A 297 11.66 20.95 5.45
C ASP A 297 11.58 19.50 5.04
N LEU A 298 11.57 19.24 3.74
CA LEU A 298 11.43 17.89 3.21
C LEU A 298 12.52 16.93 3.73
N LYS A 299 13.76 17.42 3.94
CA LYS A 299 14.84 16.57 4.45
C LYS A 299 14.54 16.15 5.89
N VAL A 300 14.13 17.10 6.73
CA VAL A 300 13.80 16.81 8.14
C VAL A 300 12.59 15.90 8.24
N GLU A 301 11.54 16.14 7.44
CA GLU A 301 10.34 15.29 7.40
C GLU A 301 10.67 13.85 6.98
N LEU A 302 11.53 13.67 5.97
CA LEU A 302 11.98 12.33 5.55
C LEU A 302 12.82 11.65 6.64
N LEU A 303 13.72 12.37 7.29
CA LEU A 303 14.53 11.81 8.39
C LEU A 303 13.67 11.43 9.59
N ALA A 304 12.65 12.23 9.91
CA ALA A 304 11.69 11.91 10.95
C ALA A 304 10.90 10.64 10.60
N LEU A 305 10.41 10.51 9.36
CA LEU A 305 9.76 9.30 8.87
C LEU A 305 10.67 8.07 9.01
N ALA A 306 11.93 8.17 8.61
CA ALA A 306 12.90 7.08 8.74
C ALA A 306 13.11 6.69 10.21
N ALA A 307 13.27 7.67 11.11
CA ALA A 307 13.45 7.42 12.53
C ALA A 307 12.24 6.70 13.15
N VAL A 308 11.02 7.12 12.82
CA VAL A 308 9.79 6.44 13.27
C VAL A 308 9.74 5.02 12.73
N THR A 309 10.04 4.82 11.45
CA THR A 309 10.00 3.50 10.80
C THR A 309 10.97 2.53 11.45
N VAL A 310 12.21 2.99 11.71
CA VAL A 310 13.23 2.18 12.40
C VAL A 310 12.83 1.89 13.84
N ASN A 311 12.21 2.85 14.54
CA ASN A 311 11.76 2.64 15.91
C ASN A 311 10.64 1.59 16.00
N VAL A 312 9.64 1.67 15.12
CA VAL A 312 8.56 0.66 15.03
C VAL A 312 9.15 -0.71 14.74
N TRP A 313 10.03 -0.80 13.73
CA TRP A 313 10.71 -2.06 13.41
C TRP A 313 11.53 -2.60 14.59
N ALA A 314 12.26 -1.75 15.31
CA ALA A 314 13.05 -2.18 16.46
C ALA A 314 12.20 -2.70 17.64
N VAL A 315 10.95 -2.24 17.78
CA VAL A 315 10.05 -2.61 18.90
C VAL A 315 9.15 -3.79 18.53
N GLU A 316 8.68 -3.85 17.29
CA GLU A 316 7.58 -4.73 16.88
C GLU A 316 7.99 -5.79 15.83
N ALA A 317 9.24 -5.80 15.36
CA ALA A 317 9.66 -6.73 14.31
C ALA A 317 9.51 -8.20 14.74
N ASP A 318 8.63 -8.90 14.04
CA ASP A 318 8.53 -10.36 14.05
C ASP A 318 9.65 -11.01 13.18
N PRO A 319 9.84 -12.34 13.26
CA PRO A 319 10.85 -13.05 12.48
C PRO A 319 10.73 -12.83 10.97
N ASP A 320 9.52 -12.70 10.42
CA ASP A 320 9.31 -12.55 8.99
C ASP A 320 9.78 -11.16 8.51
N THR A 321 9.44 -10.11 9.26
CA THR A 321 9.90 -8.74 8.99
C THR A 321 11.41 -8.59 9.15
N GLN A 322 12.05 -9.35 10.06
CA GLN A 322 13.51 -9.41 10.18
C GLN A 322 14.14 -10.08 8.96
N ILE A 323 13.60 -11.21 8.50
CA ILE A 323 14.07 -11.91 7.31
C ILE A 323 13.96 -11.03 6.06
N VAL A 324 12.83 -10.33 5.89
CA VAL A 324 12.64 -9.38 4.80
C VAL A 324 13.66 -8.24 4.89
N GLY A 325 13.85 -7.67 6.08
CA GLY A 325 14.84 -6.62 6.33
C GLY A 325 16.26 -7.05 5.94
N ASP A 326 16.69 -8.22 6.39
CA ASP A 326 17.98 -8.80 6.04
C ASP A 326 18.15 -8.94 4.53
N VAL A 327 17.16 -9.52 3.82
CA VAL A 327 17.24 -9.73 2.36
C VAL A 327 17.29 -8.41 1.59
N LEU A 328 16.63 -7.35 2.09
CA LEU A 328 16.66 -6.03 1.47
C LEU A 328 17.98 -5.29 1.72
N ILE A 329 18.62 -5.49 2.88
CA ILE A 329 19.88 -4.84 3.25
C ILE A 329 21.10 -5.56 2.66
N ASP A 330 21.11 -6.89 2.66
CA ASP A 330 22.22 -7.74 2.20
C ASP A 330 22.51 -7.59 0.70
N GLN A 331 21.57 -7.02 -0.07
CA GLN A 331 21.82 -6.59 -1.46
C GLN A 331 22.73 -5.35 -1.58
N ARG A 332 23.14 -4.74 -0.46
CA ARG A 332 24.02 -3.57 -0.39
C ARG A 332 25.21 -3.83 0.54
N ALA A 333 26.12 -4.66 0.04
CA ALA A 333 27.54 -4.82 0.42
C ALA A 333 27.90 -5.92 1.42
N ASP A 334 28.96 -6.68 1.10
CA ASP A 334 30.33 -6.68 1.68
C ASP A 334 30.67 -5.67 2.80
N LEU A 335 29.70 -5.19 3.57
CA LEU A 335 29.90 -4.43 4.79
C LEU A 335 29.41 -5.34 5.91
N GLU A 336 30.35 -5.91 6.66
CA GLU A 336 30.04 -6.41 7.99
C GLU A 336 29.24 -5.33 8.72
N ALA A 337 27.96 -5.58 8.94
CA ALA A 337 27.07 -4.64 9.60
C ALA A 337 27.68 -4.32 10.97
N MET A 338 28.10 -3.06 11.16
CA MET A 338 28.45 -2.57 12.49
C MET A 338 27.20 -2.74 13.36
N GLN A 339 27.28 -3.58 14.40
CA GLN A 339 26.26 -3.68 15.43
C GLN A 339 26.11 -2.32 16.12
N ALA A 340 25.25 -1.46 15.58
CA ALA A 340 24.80 -0.27 16.27
C ALA A 340 23.68 -0.69 17.22
N TYR A 341 24.04 -0.97 18.48
CA TYR A 341 23.07 -1.11 19.56
C TYR A 341 22.39 0.24 19.78
N VAL A 342 21.23 0.45 19.18
CA VAL A 342 20.31 1.48 19.66
C VAL A 342 19.61 0.90 20.87
N THR A 343 20.07 1.26 22.08
CA THR A 343 19.39 0.86 23.32
C THR A 343 18.24 1.84 23.56
N PRO A 344 16.96 1.42 23.48
CA PRO A 344 15.89 2.22 24.05
C PRO A 344 16.13 2.27 25.56
N ARG A 345 16.09 3.45 26.18
CA ARG A 345 16.27 3.59 27.63
C ARG A 345 15.32 2.62 28.35
N HIS A 346 15.93 1.66 29.03
CA HIS A 346 15.27 0.69 29.87
C HIS A 346 14.50 1.41 30.98
N THR A 347 13.17 1.39 30.93
CA THR A 347 12.32 1.75 32.07
C THR A 347 11.78 0.43 32.62
N PRO A 348 12.21 -0.03 33.81
CA PRO A 348 11.81 -1.34 34.31
C PRO A 348 10.31 -1.34 34.70
N PRO A 349 9.55 -2.41 34.43
CA PRO A 349 8.15 -2.48 34.81
C PRO A 349 7.99 -2.69 36.32
N THR A 350 7.05 -1.95 36.92
CA THR A 350 6.58 -2.14 38.29
C THR A 350 5.78 -3.45 38.38
N ARG A 351 6.17 -4.33 39.32
CA ARG A 351 5.47 -5.59 39.60
C ARG A 351 4.15 -5.32 40.32
N HIS A 352 3.04 -5.78 39.76
CA HIS A 352 1.93 -6.29 40.55
C HIS A 352 1.43 -7.61 39.98
N SER A 353 1.37 -8.60 40.87
CA SER A 353 0.88 -9.96 40.69
C SER A 353 -0.63 -10.03 40.91
N SER A 354 -1.37 -10.73 40.06
CA SER A 354 -2.31 -11.78 40.48
C SER A 354 -2.98 -12.46 39.29
N ASP A 355 -3.06 -13.78 39.42
CA ASP A 355 -3.69 -14.83 38.60
C ASP A 355 -5.03 -14.52 37.92
N GLY A 356 -5.24 -15.19 36.79
CA GLY A 356 -6.56 -15.39 36.18
C GLY A 356 -6.44 -16.14 34.85
N GLY A 357 -6.69 -17.45 34.85
CA GLY A 357 -6.69 -18.30 33.66
C GLY A 357 -7.76 -17.88 32.65
N GLY A 358 -7.37 -17.82 31.37
CA GLY A 358 -8.22 -17.55 30.23
C GLY A 358 -7.68 -18.26 28.99
N VAL A 359 -8.54 -19.02 28.33
CA VAL A 359 -8.27 -19.73 27.08
C VAL A 359 -7.95 -18.72 25.99
N ILE A 360 -6.73 -18.76 25.44
CA ILE A 360 -6.31 -17.88 24.34
C ILE A 360 -6.53 -18.61 23.02
N LEU A 361 -7.50 -18.12 22.25
CA LEU A 361 -7.67 -18.44 20.83
C LEU A 361 -6.42 -17.98 20.08
N HIS A 362 -5.80 -18.88 19.33
CA HIS A 362 -4.67 -18.57 18.46
C HIS A 362 -5.08 -17.48 17.45
N ASN A 363 -4.47 -16.30 17.57
CA ASN A 363 -4.59 -15.21 16.60
C ASN A 363 -3.96 -15.62 15.26
N ALA A 364 -4.82 -15.89 14.28
CA ALA A 364 -4.49 -15.92 12.87
C ALA A 364 -4.93 -14.59 12.25
N PHE A 365 -4.16 -13.52 12.43
CA PHE A 365 -4.26 -12.27 11.67
C PHE A 365 -2.95 -11.49 11.83
N SER A 366 -1.94 -11.82 11.02
CA SER A 366 -0.78 -10.98 10.80
C SER A 366 -1.06 -10.09 9.58
N TRP A 367 -1.69 -8.95 9.82
CA TRP A 367 -1.72 -7.86 8.84
C TRP A 367 -0.50 -6.98 9.07
N ILE A 368 0.21 -6.64 8.00
CA ILE A 368 1.22 -5.58 8.02
C ILE A 368 0.48 -4.30 8.37
N ASP A 369 0.61 -3.89 9.63
CA ASP A 369 -0.05 -2.72 10.18
C ASP A 369 0.48 -1.47 9.47
N CYS A 370 -0.42 -0.74 8.84
CA CYS A 370 -0.15 0.56 8.22
C CYS A 370 -1.25 1.55 8.62
N ASP A 371 -1.67 1.51 9.87
CA ASP A 371 -2.57 2.49 10.47
C ASP A 371 -1.83 3.34 11.51
N GLU A 372 -1.25 4.46 11.07
CA GLU A 372 -1.17 5.68 11.89
C GLU A 372 -1.28 6.91 10.97
N MET A 373 -2.49 7.18 10.48
CA MET A 373 -2.88 8.56 10.18
C MET A 373 -3.56 9.12 11.42
N VAL A 374 -2.77 9.80 12.26
CA VAL A 374 -3.28 10.61 13.38
C VAL A 374 -4.17 11.72 12.80
N TRP A 375 -5.49 11.53 12.92
CA TRP A 375 -6.47 12.60 12.74
C TRP A 375 -6.38 13.56 13.92
N THR A 376 -5.63 14.65 13.77
CA THR A 376 -5.77 15.80 14.68
C THR A 376 -7.03 16.58 14.29
N THR A 377 -8.16 16.21 14.87
CA THR A 377 -9.37 17.03 14.87
C THR A 377 -9.17 18.17 15.87
N THR A 378 -8.97 19.39 15.36
CA THR A 378 -9.07 20.60 16.19
C THR A 378 -10.55 20.98 16.25
N SER A 379 -11.16 20.72 17.40
CA SER A 379 -12.49 21.20 17.79
C SER A 379 -12.50 22.72 17.87
N PHE A 380 -13.31 23.36 17.01
CA PHE A 380 -13.81 24.71 17.22
C PHE A 380 -15.14 24.57 17.97
N GLU A 381 -15.14 24.91 19.25
CA GLU A 381 -16.36 25.27 19.98
C GLU A 381 -16.57 26.78 19.90
N HIS A 382 -17.85 27.16 19.89
CA HIS A 382 -18.40 28.49 19.70
C HIS A 382 -18.03 29.50 20.79
#